data_AF-A0A925GBS1-F1
#
_entry.id   AF-A0A925GBS1-F1
#
_cell.length_a   1.000
_cell.length_b   1.000
_cell.length_c   1.000
_cell.angle_alpha   90.00
_cell.angle_beta   90.00
_cell.angle_gamma   90.00
#
_symmetry.space_group_name_H-M   'P 1'
#
loop_
_entity.id
_entity.type
_entity.pdbx_description
1 polymer ?
#
loop_
_entity_poly.entity_id
_entity_poly.type
_entity_poly.pdbx_seq_one_letter_code
_entity_poly.pdbx_strand_id
1 'polypeptide(L)'
;MKKNIKYYLLMAVLIVTVLVQGCSKEEDYKPMPFATYLLSDLTPAGTTTSNSASGRKTVSKVIARVFVNQPVDKPVTVTYAYSGTAVQGQDYNPVTPLTVTVPASTYYAPIEFTVINNPALTSNKTVIITLKSATDGFDLGLGTNKTFKTYTYTIQP
;
A
#
# COMPACT_ATOMS: atom_id res chain seq x y z
N MET A 1 -55.78 3.35 52.99
CA MET A 1 -54.85 2.46 52.27
C MET A 1 -53.54 3.19 52.03
N LYS A 2 -52.45 2.79 52.71
CA LYS A 2 -51.09 3.33 52.56
C LYS A 2 -50.26 2.29 51.80
N LYS A 3 -49.83 2.58 50.57
CA LYS A 3 -48.76 1.84 49.89
C LYS A 3 -47.92 2.75 48.96
N ASN A 4 -46.66 2.91 49.36
CA ASN A 4 -45.47 2.78 48.51
C ASN A 4 -45.08 3.90 47.52
N ILE A 5 -44.78 5.09 48.03
CA ILE A 5 -44.09 6.18 47.31
C ILE A 5 -42.54 6.09 47.39
N LYS A 6 -41.98 5.11 48.12
CA LYS A 6 -40.53 5.06 48.41
C LYS A 6 -39.63 4.42 47.34
N TYR A 7 -40.18 3.82 46.28
CA TYR A 7 -39.36 3.11 45.27
C TYR A 7 -39.07 3.91 43.99
N TYR A 8 -39.81 4.97 43.69
CA TYR A 8 -39.62 5.75 42.47
C TYR A 8 -38.42 6.71 42.54
N LEU A 9 -38.08 7.19 43.75
CA LEU A 9 -36.95 8.10 43.96
C LEU A 9 -35.59 7.37 43.92
N LEU A 10 -35.53 6.07 44.26
CA LEU A 10 -34.30 5.27 44.24
C LEU A 10 -33.94 4.75 42.84
N MET A 11 -34.93 4.51 41.97
CA MET A 11 -34.68 4.06 40.58
C MET A 11 -34.26 5.19 39.65
N ALA A 12 -34.67 6.44 39.93
CA ALA A 12 -34.24 7.60 39.14
C ALA A 12 -32.77 7.98 39.40
N VAL A 13 -32.25 7.77 40.62
CA VAL A 13 -30.84 8.08 40.96
C VAL A 13 -29.87 7.04 40.41
N LEU A 14 -30.29 5.77 40.30
CA LEU A 14 -29.46 4.68 39.74
C LEU A 14 -29.34 4.74 38.21
N ILE A 15 -30.32 5.29 37.50
CA ILE A 15 -30.30 5.40 36.04
C ILE A 15 -29.46 6.61 35.57
N VAL A 16 -29.36 7.67 36.38
CA VAL A 16 -28.56 8.87 36.03
C VAL A 16 -27.05 8.62 36.20
N THR A 17 -26.61 7.75 37.10
CA THR A 17 -25.18 7.44 37.26
C THR A 17 -24.63 6.47 36.21
N VAL A 18 -25.49 5.70 35.53
CA VAL A 18 -25.08 4.72 34.49
C VAL A 18 -24.84 5.39 33.12
N LEU A 19 -25.37 6.59 32.88
CA LEU A 19 -25.18 7.29 31.59
C LEU A 19 -23.85 8.06 31.46
N VAL A 20 -22.99 8.07 32.48
CA VAL A 20 -21.70 8.79 32.44
C VAL A 20 -20.48 7.87 32.21
N GLN A 21 -20.68 6.56 32.10
CA GLN A 21 -19.58 5.59 31.90
C GLN A 21 -19.47 5.05 30.47
N GLY A 22 -20.24 5.58 29.53
CA GLY A 22 -20.18 5.22 28.11
C GLY A 22 -19.06 5.90 27.31
N CYS A 23 -18.27 6.80 27.91
CA CYS A 23 -17.06 7.33 27.27
C CYS A 23 -15.87 6.48 27.72
N SER A 24 -15.82 5.24 27.21
CA SER A 24 -14.59 4.44 27.25
C SER A 24 -13.48 5.29 26.63
N LYS A 25 -12.38 5.40 27.38
CA LYS A 25 -11.19 6.20 27.08
C LYS A 25 -10.97 6.31 25.58
N GLU A 26 -10.84 7.54 25.10
CA GLU A 26 -10.28 7.85 23.80
C GLU A 26 -8.90 7.19 23.78
N GLU A 27 -8.78 6.00 23.19
CA GLU A 27 -7.49 5.39 22.93
C GLU A 27 -6.68 6.44 22.16
N ASP A 28 -5.45 6.71 22.60
CA ASP A 28 -4.53 7.67 21.99
C ASP A 28 -4.26 7.27 20.54
N TYR A 29 -5.18 7.64 19.64
CA TYR A 29 -5.16 7.27 18.24
C TYR A 29 -4.14 8.17 17.56
N LYS A 30 -2.91 7.67 17.42
CA LYS A 30 -1.93 8.30 16.56
C LYS A 30 -2.44 8.20 15.11
N PRO A 31 -2.61 9.34 14.39
CA PRO A 31 -3.05 9.30 13.01
C PRO A 31 -2.09 8.43 12.18
N MET A 32 -2.66 7.62 11.30
CA MET A 32 -1.85 6.80 10.40
C MET A 32 -0.94 7.70 9.56
N PRO A 33 0.37 7.43 9.50
CA PRO A 33 1.27 8.23 8.69
C PRO A 33 0.93 8.08 7.20
N PHE A 34 1.21 9.11 6.42
CA PHE A 34 1.22 9.02 4.97
C PHE A 34 2.27 8.01 4.51
N ALA A 35 1.92 7.16 3.55
CA ALA A 35 2.78 6.07 3.12
C ALA A 35 2.66 5.83 1.61
N THR A 36 3.77 5.39 1.03
CA THR A 36 3.88 4.90 -0.35
C THR A 36 4.17 3.41 -0.36
N TYR A 37 3.60 2.66 -1.30
CA TYR A 37 3.80 1.20 -1.39
C TYR A 37 3.63 0.70 -2.83
N LEU A 38 4.19 -0.48 -3.12
CA LEU A 38 4.18 -1.07 -4.47
C LEU A 38 3.23 -2.26 -4.55
N LEU A 39 2.43 -2.33 -5.62
CA LEU A 39 1.59 -3.49 -5.94
C LEU A 39 1.63 -3.83 -7.45
N SER A 40 1.27 -5.07 -7.79
CA SER A 40 1.09 -5.55 -9.18
C SER A 40 -0.19 -5.01 -9.80
N ASP A 41 -1.30 -5.09 -9.09
CA ASP A 41 -2.66 -4.79 -9.55
C ASP A 41 -3.63 -4.77 -8.36
N LEU A 42 -4.75 -4.07 -8.54
CA LEU A 42 -5.93 -4.19 -7.69
C LEU A 42 -7.01 -4.82 -8.56
N THR A 43 -7.48 -6.00 -8.18
CA THR A 43 -8.70 -6.56 -8.77
C THR A 43 -9.90 -5.69 -8.36
N PRO A 44 -10.94 -5.54 -9.21
CA PRO A 44 -12.19 -4.85 -8.85
C PRO A 44 -12.94 -5.63 -7.76
N ALA A 45 -12.45 -5.52 -6.52
CA ALA A 45 -13.02 -6.01 -5.26
C ALA A 45 -11.99 -5.96 -4.10
N GLY A 46 -10.76 -5.46 -4.30
CA GLY A 46 -9.79 -5.29 -3.20
C GLY A 46 -9.34 -6.59 -2.54
N THR A 47 -9.56 -7.74 -3.17
CA THR A 47 -9.44 -9.06 -2.50
C THR A 47 -8.05 -9.68 -2.61
N THR A 48 -7.16 -9.13 -3.46
CA THR A 48 -5.76 -9.56 -3.55
C THR A 48 -4.83 -8.36 -3.72
N THR A 49 -4.16 -7.95 -2.64
CA THR A 49 -3.04 -7.00 -2.70
C THR A 49 -1.74 -7.81 -2.83
N SER A 50 -1.21 -7.90 -4.05
CA SER A 50 0.09 -8.54 -4.29
C SER A 50 1.13 -7.49 -4.69
N ASN A 51 2.35 -7.63 -4.18
CA ASN A 51 3.55 -6.95 -4.70
C ASN A 51 4.42 -7.87 -5.55
N SER A 52 3.81 -8.91 -6.13
CA SER A 52 4.52 -9.81 -7.00
C SER A 52 3.66 -10.21 -8.19
N ALA A 53 4.34 -10.41 -9.31
CA ALA A 53 3.75 -10.94 -10.53
C ALA A 53 4.77 -11.80 -11.26
N SER A 54 4.31 -12.53 -12.26
CA SER A 54 5.17 -13.32 -13.14
C SER A 54 4.61 -13.38 -14.54
N GLY A 55 5.47 -13.62 -15.51
CA GLY A 55 5.07 -13.84 -16.89
C GLY A 55 6.21 -14.37 -17.73
N ARG A 56 5.87 -14.92 -18.89
CA ARG A 56 6.86 -15.45 -19.85
C ARG A 56 7.72 -14.33 -20.43
N LYS A 57 8.91 -14.66 -20.92
CA LYS A 57 9.81 -13.76 -21.65
C LYS A 57 9.19 -13.15 -22.91
N THR A 58 8.06 -13.69 -23.36
CA THR A 58 7.28 -13.17 -24.49
C THR A 58 6.30 -12.06 -24.10
N VAL A 59 6.03 -11.84 -22.81
CA VAL A 59 5.26 -10.69 -22.35
C VAL A 59 6.10 -9.44 -22.58
N SER A 60 5.59 -8.46 -23.32
CA SER A 60 6.40 -7.28 -23.66
C SER A 60 6.29 -6.14 -22.65
N LYS A 61 5.18 -6.05 -21.89
CA LYS A 61 4.91 -4.94 -20.97
C LYS A 61 4.55 -5.43 -19.58
N VAL A 62 5.21 -4.86 -18.57
CA VAL A 62 4.95 -5.11 -17.14
C VAL A 62 4.62 -3.79 -16.47
N ILE A 63 3.63 -3.81 -15.57
CA ILE A 63 3.19 -2.62 -14.82
C ILE A 63 3.30 -2.94 -13.33
N ALA A 64 4.23 -2.26 -12.65
CA ALA A 64 4.17 -2.08 -11.21
C ALA A 64 3.45 -0.76 -10.91
N ARG A 65 2.84 -0.61 -9.74
CA ARG A 65 2.17 0.64 -9.35
C ARG A 65 2.68 1.11 -8.00
N VAL A 66 3.08 2.38 -7.93
CA VAL A 66 3.33 3.06 -6.66
C VAL A 66 2.03 3.69 -6.20
N PHE A 67 1.53 3.25 -5.05
CA PHE A 67 0.35 3.78 -4.40
C PHE A 67 0.73 4.77 -3.29
N VAL A 68 -0.17 5.70 -3.02
CA VAL A 68 -0.28 6.42 -1.75
C VAL A 68 -1.45 5.82 -0.94
N ASN A 69 -1.33 5.74 0.38
CA ASN A 69 -2.40 5.22 1.23
C ASN A 69 -3.63 6.14 1.32
N GLN A 70 -3.48 7.39 0.90
CA GLN A 70 -4.57 8.35 0.75
C GLN A 70 -4.19 9.43 -0.27
N PRO A 71 -5.14 9.97 -1.05
CA PRO A 71 -4.86 11.05 -1.98
C PRO A 71 -4.51 12.33 -1.22
N VAL A 72 -3.61 13.12 -1.79
CA VAL A 72 -3.18 14.43 -1.26
C VAL A 72 -3.31 15.50 -2.32
N ASP A 73 -3.33 16.78 -1.91
CA ASP A 73 -3.53 17.94 -2.78
C ASP A 73 -2.30 18.32 -3.61
N LYS A 74 -1.17 17.64 -3.40
CA LYS A 74 0.11 17.86 -4.09
C LYS A 74 0.62 16.57 -4.72
N PRO A 75 1.40 16.64 -5.81
CA PRO A 75 2.03 15.45 -6.38
C PRO A 75 3.08 14.87 -5.43
N VAL A 76 3.11 13.54 -5.28
CA VAL A 76 4.11 12.83 -4.48
C VAL A 76 5.13 12.22 -5.43
N THR A 77 6.40 12.64 -5.32
CA THR A 77 7.49 12.07 -6.13
C THR A 77 8.23 11.01 -5.35
N VAL A 78 8.39 9.84 -5.97
CA VAL A 78 8.98 8.65 -5.36
C VAL A 78 10.20 8.22 -6.17
N THR A 79 11.34 8.08 -5.51
CA THR A 79 12.54 7.51 -6.10
C THR A 79 12.58 6.00 -5.82
N TYR A 80 13.07 5.22 -6.79
CA TYR A 80 13.15 3.77 -6.66
C TYR A 80 14.45 3.23 -7.28
N ALA A 81 14.72 1.94 -7.10
CA ALA A 81 15.85 1.25 -7.70
C ALA A 81 15.46 -0.14 -8.19
N TYR A 82 16.12 -0.60 -9.27
CA TYR A 82 16.02 -1.97 -9.75
C TYR A 82 17.13 -2.85 -9.13
N SER A 83 16.80 -4.11 -8.86
CA SER A 83 17.73 -5.19 -8.49
C SER A 83 17.14 -6.55 -8.90
N GLY A 84 17.75 -7.66 -8.49
CA GLY A 84 17.29 -9.02 -8.78
C GLY A 84 18.30 -9.81 -9.61
N THR A 85 17.84 -10.91 -10.22
CA THR A 85 18.69 -11.80 -11.03
C THR A 85 18.56 -11.56 -12.53
N ALA A 86 17.53 -10.81 -12.97
CA ALA A 86 17.38 -10.37 -14.35
C ALA A 86 18.42 -9.31 -14.69
N VAL A 87 19.00 -9.41 -15.89
CA VAL A 87 20.04 -8.51 -16.39
C VAL A 87 19.40 -7.42 -17.23
N GLN A 88 19.61 -6.16 -16.83
CA GLN A 88 19.19 -4.99 -17.59
C GLN A 88 19.79 -4.98 -19.00
N GLY A 89 18.96 -4.69 -20.00
CA GLY A 89 19.33 -4.67 -21.42
C GLY A 89 19.39 -6.05 -22.07
N GLN A 90 19.27 -7.14 -21.30
CA GLN A 90 19.23 -8.51 -21.81
C GLN A 90 17.88 -9.17 -21.54
N ASP A 91 17.39 -9.09 -20.30
CA ASP A 91 16.12 -9.71 -19.88
C ASP A 91 14.99 -8.68 -19.77
N TYR A 92 15.31 -7.41 -19.55
CA TYR A 92 14.34 -6.30 -19.48
C TYR A 92 14.96 -4.94 -19.78
N ASN A 93 14.15 -3.95 -20.18
CA ASN A 93 14.56 -2.54 -20.25
C ASN A 93 13.93 -1.77 -19.07
N PRO A 94 14.72 -1.16 -18.17
CA PRO A 94 14.19 -0.35 -17.09
C PRO A 94 13.63 0.97 -17.62
N VAL A 95 12.81 1.62 -16.78
CA VAL A 95 12.38 3.00 -16.97
C VAL A 95 13.45 3.96 -16.45
N THR A 96 13.74 5.01 -17.20
CA THR A 96 14.54 6.16 -16.75
C THR A 96 13.75 7.46 -16.96
N PRO A 97 13.84 8.44 -16.03
CA PRO A 97 14.57 8.41 -14.75
C PRO A 97 13.96 7.41 -13.74
N LEU A 98 14.72 7.08 -12.69
CA LEU A 98 14.29 6.17 -11.60
C LEU A 98 13.38 6.88 -10.57
N THR A 99 12.41 7.62 -11.08
CA THR A 99 11.46 8.42 -10.31
C THR A 99 10.07 8.28 -10.91
N VAL A 100 9.05 8.17 -10.06
CA VAL A 100 7.65 8.18 -10.46
C VAL A 100 6.89 9.20 -9.62
N THR A 101 6.00 9.94 -10.26
CA THR A 101 5.18 10.95 -9.59
C THR A 101 3.73 10.49 -9.56
N VAL A 102 3.19 10.34 -8.35
CA VAL A 102 1.75 10.16 -8.12
C VAL A 102 1.08 11.53 -8.21
N PRO A 103 0.20 11.79 -9.18
CA PRO A 103 -0.47 13.08 -9.30
C PRO A 103 -1.33 13.42 -8.08
N ALA A 104 -1.54 14.71 -7.83
CA ALA A 104 -2.46 15.18 -6.80
C ALA A 104 -3.86 14.57 -6.98
N SER A 105 -4.55 14.29 -5.88
CA SER A 105 -5.90 13.71 -5.84
C SER A 105 -6.02 12.34 -6.53
N THR A 106 -4.90 11.61 -6.70
CA THR A 106 -4.90 10.24 -7.21
C THR A 106 -4.27 9.28 -6.21
N TYR A 107 -4.55 7.98 -6.37
CA TYR A 107 -4.02 6.95 -5.50
C TYR A 107 -2.71 6.34 -5.98
N TYR A 108 -2.39 6.41 -7.27
CA TYR A 108 -1.22 5.71 -7.79
C TYR A 108 -0.67 6.29 -9.07
N ALA A 109 0.56 5.91 -9.37
CA ALA A 109 1.19 6.06 -10.68
C ALA A 109 1.89 4.76 -11.10
N PRO A 110 1.86 4.41 -12.40
CA PRO A 110 2.51 3.20 -12.90
C PRO A 110 4.02 3.38 -13.09
N ILE A 111 4.76 2.30 -12.88
CA ILE A 111 6.12 2.08 -13.36
C ILE A 111 6.03 1.01 -14.45
N GLU A 112 6.21 1.39 -15.70
CA GLU A 112 6.03 0.51 -16.87
C GLU A 112 7.36 0.13 -17.49
N PHE A 113 7.84 -1.09 -17.25
CA PHE A 113 9.07 -1.59 -17.87
C PHE A 113 8.76 -2.71 -18.86
N THR A 114 9.67 -2.95 -19.80
CA THR A 114 9.48 -3.96 -20.84
C THR A 114 10.36 -5.16 -20.59
N VAL A 115 9.82 -6.36 -20.79
CA VAL A 115 10.59 -7.59 -20.79
C VAL A 115 11.08 -7.87 -22.21
N ILE A 116 12.33 -8.32 -22.31
CA ILE A 116 12.97 -8.65 -23.58
C ILE A 116 12.79 -10.14 -23.81
N ASN A 117 12.35 -10.52 -25.02
CA ASN A 117 12.28 -11.92 -25.43
C ASN A 117 13.69 -12.47 -25.69
N ASN A 118 14.40 -12.78 -24.62
CA ASN A 118 15.76 -13.31 -24.65
C ASN A 118 15.75 -14.83 -24.89
N PRO A 119 16.16 -15.33 -26.07
CA PRO A 119 16.17 -16.77 -26.36
C PRO A 119 17.13 -17.55 -25.45
N ALA A 120 18.15 -16.90 -24.87
CA ALA A 120 19.09 -17.52 -23.95
C ALA A 120 18.57 -17.63 -22.50
N LEU A 121 17.39 -17.08 -22.20
CA LEU A 121 16.76 -17.24 -20.88
C LEU A 121 16.17 -18.65 -20.77
N THR A 122 16.84 -19.51 -20.01
CA THR A 122 16.49 -20.93 -19.79
C THR A 122 15.97 -21.24 -18.39
N SER A 123 16.06 -20.29 -17.46
CA SER A 123 15.53 -20.39 -16.09
C SER A 123 14.89 -19.07 -15.65
N ASN A 124 14.08 -19.13 -14.58
CA ASN A 124 13.39 -17.94 -14.06
C ASN A 124 14.40 -16.88 -13.59
N LYS A 125 14.11 -15.61 -13.92
CA LYS A 125 14.86 -14.45 -13.45
C LYS A 125 13.95 -13.41 -12.83
N THR A 126 14.45 -12.65 -11.88
CA THR A 126 13.64 -11.67 -11.13
C THR A 126 14.08 -10.24 -11.41
N VAL A 127 13.09 -9.36 -11.60
CA VAL A 127 13.23 -7.91 -11.54
C VAL A 127 12.60 -7.46 -10.22
N ILE A 128 13.36 -6.78 -9.38
CA ILE A 128 12.90 -6.26 -8.09
C ILE A 128 12.95 -4.74 -8.14
N ILE A 129 11.82 -4.08 -7.88
CA ILE A 129 11.73 -2.62 -7.71
C ILE A 129 11.64 -2.34 -6.22
N THR A 130 12.49 -1.45 -5.70
CA THR A 130 12.50 -1.06 -4.28
C THR A 130 12.34 0.45 -4.14
N LEU A 131 11.40 0.89 -3.30
CA LEU A 131 11.26 2.31 -2.95
C LEU A 131 12.47 2.81 -2.15
N LYS A 132 12.98 3.99 -2.52
CA LYS A 132 14.18 4.60 -1.92
C LYS A 132 13.88 5.87 -1.14
N SER A 133 13.02 6.74 -1.66
CA SER A 133 12.51 7.92 -0.94
C SER A 133 11.19 8.37 -1.55
N ALA A 134 10.42 9.15 -0.79
CA ALA A 134 9.22 9.84 -1.23
C ALA A 134 9.24 11.27 -0.70
N THR A 135 8.63 12.21 -1.41
CA THR A 135 8.52 13.61 -0.96
C THR A 135 7.62 13.73 0.27
N ASP A 136 7.68 14.90 0.92
CA ASP A 136 6.75 15.30 1.98
C ASP A 136 6.71 14.35 3.20
N GLY A 137 7.78 13.58 3.40
CA GLY A 137 7.93 12.69 4.55
C GLY A 137 7.04 11.45 4.48
N PHE A 138 6.54 11.06 3.30
CA PHE A 138 5.81 9.81 3.14
C PHE A 138 6.68 8.62 3.53
N ASP A 139 6.13 7.75 4.37
CA ASP A 139 6.75 6.49 4.72
C ASP A 139 6.90 5.58 3.49
N LEU A 140 7.91 4.72 3.51
CA LEU A 140 8.10 3.70 2.47
C LEU A 140 7.62 2.35 2.99
N GLY A 141 6.55 1.85 2.40
CA GLY A 141 5.85 0.64 2.81
C GLY A 141 4.63 0.92 3.70
N LEU A 142 3.73 -0.06 3.76
CA LEU A 142 2.45 0.02 4.44
C LEU A 142 2.49 -0.60 5.85
N GLY A 143 1.75 0.00 6.78
CA GLY A 143 1.63 -0.47 8.16
C GLY A 143 2.92 -0.32 8.98
N THR A 144 2.91 -0.86 10.20
CA THR A 144 4.04 -0.78 11.14
C THR A 144 5.28 -1.48 10.62
N ASN A 145 5.10 -2.62 9.96
CA ASN A 145 6.21 -3.43 9.41
C ASN A 145 6.72 -2.92 8.05
N LYS A 146 6.16 -1.82 7.53
CA LYS A 146 6.56 -1.23 6.23
C LYS A 146 6.58 -2.26 5.10
N THR A 147 5.54 -3.10 5.04
CA THR A 147 5.40 -4.12 4.00
C THR A 147 5.19 -3.47 2.63
N PHE A 148 5.33 -4.23 1.54
CA PHE A 148 5.11 -3.72 0.17
C PHE A 148 6.05 -2.56 -0.25
N LYS A 149 7.21 -2.41 0.40
CA LYS A 149 8.28 -1.50 -0.04
C LYS A 149 8.97 -1.97 -1.33
N THR A 150 8.81 -3.26 -1.66
CA THR A 150 9.39 -3.89 -2.84
C THR A 150 8.29 -4.47 -3.72
N TYR A 151 8.55 -4.52 -5.02
CA TYR A 151 7.77 -5.28 -6.00
C TYR A 151 8.69 -6.27 -6.71
N THR A 152 8.23 -7.50 -6.90
CA THR A 152 9.01 -8.56 -7.57
C THR A 152 8.27 -9.07 -8.80
N TYR A 153 8.89 -8.95 -9.97
CA TYR A 153 8.42 -9.60 -11.19
C TYR A 153 9.33 -10.76 -11.57
N THR A 154 8.76 -11.95 -11.77
CA THR A 154 9.49 -13.13 -12.24
C THR A 154 9.29 -13.32 -13.74
N ILE A 155 10.37 -13.18 -14.51
CA ILE A 155 10.44 -13.52 -15.93
C ILE A 155 10.67 -15.03 -16.06
N GLN A 156 9.76 -15.70 -16.75
CA GLN A 156 9.82 -17.14 -17.03
C GLN A 156 10.34 -17.41 -18.45
N PRO A 157 11.00 -18.54 -18.71
CA PRO A 157 11.44 -18.96 -20.05
C PRO A 157 10.36 -19.02 -21.13
#